data_AF-Q1M6R8-F1
#
_entry.id   AF-Q1M6R8-F1
#
_cell.length_a   1.000
_cell.length_b   1.000
_cell.length_c   1.000
_cell.angle_alpha   90.00
_cell.angle_beta   90.00
_cell.angle_gamma   90.00
#
_symmetry.space_group_name_H-M   'P 1'
#
loop_
_entity.id
_entity.type
_entity.pdbx_description
1 polymer ?
#
loop_
_entity_poly.entity_id
_entity_poly.type
_entity_poly.pdbx_seq_one_letter_code
_entity_poly.pdbx_strand_id
1 'polypeptide(L)' 'MKFLSVKGPNVKIHFRDMRDCGLETGDRLKIRGFLETFPQEKYPDRTGYYMLTEAGLDAWQQQAAR' A
#
# COMPACT_ATOMS: atom_id res chain seq x y z
N MET A 1 7.16 -2.43 -3.88
CA MET A 1 6.22 -3.14 -2.96
C MET A 1 6.88 -3.95 -1.85
N LYS A 2 8.20 -4.22 -1.90
CA LYS A 2 8.91 -5.05 -0.90
C LYS A 2 8.72 -4.54 0.54
N PHE A 3 8.65 -3.24 0.74
CA PHE A 3 8.49 -2.62 2.07
C PHE A 3 7.14 -2.95 2.73
N LEU A 4 6.04 -2.87 1.98
CA LEU A 4 4.70 -3.19 2.50
C LEU A 4 4.60 -4.67 2.89
N SER A 5 5.12 -5.54 2.04
CA SER A 5 5.08 -6.98 2.28
C SER A 5 5.91 -7.42 3.48
N VAL A 6 6.98 -6.68 3.82
CA VAL A 6 7.77 -6.89 5.05
C VAL A 6 7.03 -6.40 6.29
N LYS A 7 6.26 -5.32 6.19
CA LYS A 7 5.47 -4.79 7.30
C LYS A 7 4.27 -5.67 7.63
N GLY A 8 3.73 -6.36 6.63
CA GLY A 8 2.60 -7.27 6.77
C GLY A 8 1.28 -6.63 6.34
N PRO A 9 0.22 -7.44 6.23
CA PRO A 9 -1.09 -6.95 5.85
C PRO A 9 -1.71 -6.18 7.01
N ASN A 10 -2.66 -5.30 6.71
CA ASN A 10 -3.39 -4.49 7.69
C ASN A 10 -2.53 -3.48 8.49
N VAL A 11 -1.31 -3.21 8.05
CA VAL A 11 -0.44 -2.21 8.67
C VAL A 11 -0.55 -0.88 7.93
N LYS A 12 -0.95 0.17 8.65
CA LYS A 12 -0.97 1.54 8.13
C LYS A 12 0.46 2.08 8.05
N ILE A 13 0.91 2.32 6.82
CA ILE A 13 2.20 2.92 6.51
C ILE A 13 1.98 4.33 6.00
N HIS A 14 2.67 5.29 6.60
CA HIS A 14 2.60 6.68 6.14
C HIS A 14 3.20 6.81 4.73
N PHE A 15 2.57 7.59 3.85
CA PHE A 15 3.05 7.79 2.47
C PHE A 15 4.52 8.18 2.40
N ARG A 16 5.00 8.97 3.36
CA ARG A 16 6.41 9.39 3.43
C ARG A 16 7.39 8.25 3.72
N ASP A 17 6.95 7.21 4.43
CA ASP A 17 7.74 6.00 4.69
C ASP A 17 7.71 5.03 3.51
N MET A 18 6.75 5.23 2.60
CA MET A 18 6.57 4.43 1.41
C MET A 18 7.61 4.81 0.34
N ARG A 19 8.87 4.45 0.57
CA ARG A 19 10.00 4.78 -0.34
C ARG A 19 9.96 4.08 -1.70
N ASP A 20 9.21 2.98 -1.82
CA ASP A 20 9.31 2.02 -2.93
C ASP A 20 7.98 1.89 -3.73
N CYS A 21 7.05 2.80 -3.53
CA CYS A 21 5.75 2.77 -4.21
C CYS A 21 5.44 4.16 -4.75
N GLY A 22 5.70 4.38 -6.04
CA GLY A 22 5.31 5.62 -6.72
C GLY A 22 3.79 5.81 -6.74
N LEU A 23 3.35 7.05 -6.90
CA LEU A 23 1.92 7.44 -6.92
C LEU A 23 1.10 6.60 -7.91
N GLU A 24 1.62 6.36 -9.12
CA GLU A 24 0.94 5.57 -10.15
C GLU A 24 0.77 4.09 -9.76
N THR A 25 1.77 3.50 -9.10
CA THR A 25 1.69 2.13 -8.61
C THR A 25 0.69 2.03 -7.46
N GLY A 26 0.69 3.00 -6.54
CA GLY A 26 -0.28 3.08 -5.45
C GLY A 26 -1.73 3.11 -5.95
N ASP A 27 -2.00 3.92 -6.99
CA ASP A 27 -3.35 4.05 -7.55
C ASP A 27 -3.82 2.75 -8.22
N ARG A 28 -2.96 2.10 -9.01
CA ARG A 28 -3.28 0.80 -9.63
C ARG A 28 -3.54 -0.30 -8.60
N LEU A 29 -2.78 -0.31 -7.50
CA LEU A 29 -2.95 -1.28 -6.42
C LEU A 29 -4.24 -1.01 -5.64
N LYS A 30 -4.60 0.26 -5.44
CA LYS A 30 -5.87 0.65 -4.85
C LYS A 30 -7.05 0.21 -5.70
N ILE A 31 -7.01 0.48 -7.00
CA ILE A 31 -8.07 0.06 -7.95
C ILE A 31 -8.26 -1.46 -7.94
N ARG A 32 -7.17 -2.22 -7.74
CA ARG A 32 -7.19 -3.68 -7.65
C ARG A 32 -7.62 -4.22 -6.27
N GLY A 33 -7.84 -3.37 -5.27
CA GLY A 33 -8.17 -3.79 -3.91
C GLY A 33 -6.99 -4.41 -3.14
N PHE A 34 -5.77 -4.21 -3.63
CA PHE A 34 -4.54 -4.69 -2.97
C PHE A 34 -4.04 -3.71 -1.91
N LEU A 35 -4.53 -2.48 -1.94
CA LEU A 35 -4.06 -1.40 -1.10
C LEU A 35 -5.23 -0.49 -0.70
N GLU A 36 -5.37 -0.20 0.57
CA GLU A 36 -6.28 0.82 1.07
C GLU A 36 -5.52 2.11 1.34
N THR A 37 -6.15 3.23 1.00
CA THR A 37 -5.60 4.57 1.21
C THR A 37 -6.44 5.31 2.22
N PHE A 38 -5.82 5.84 3.26
CA PHE A 38 -6.48 6.67 4.26
C PHE A 38 -5.98 8.11 4.15
N PRO A 39 -6.88 9.09 4.27
CA PRO A 39 -6.50 10.50 4.29
C PRO A 39 -5.65 10.83 5.53
N GLN A 40 -4.84 11.87 5.45
CA GLN A 40 -4.16 12.42 6.62
C GLN A 40 -5.13 13.28 7.44
N GLU A 41 -5.12 13.17 8.76
CA GLU A 41 -5.96 13.99 9.66
C GLU A 41 -5.80 15.50 9.40
N LYS A 42 -4.57 15.94 9.10
CA LYS A 42 -4.25 17.35 8.82
C LYS A 42 -4.54 17.78 7.37
N TYR A 43 -4.63 16.84 6.44
CA TYR A 43 -4.86 17.10 5.01
C TYR A 43 -5.79 16.02 4.45
N PRO A 44 -7.12 16.16 4.63
CA PRO A 44 -8.09 15.14 4.21
C PRO A 44 -8.13 14.94 2.69
N ASP A 45 -7.69 15.93 1.93
CA ASP A 45 -7.61 15.90 0.47
C ASP A 45 -6.45 15.04 -0.07
N ARG A 46 -5.51 14.64 0.81
CA ARG A 46 -4.31 13.88 0.42
C ARG A 46 -4.29 12.51 1.06
N THR A 47 -3.86 11.51 0.30
CA THR A 47 -3.52 10.19 0.83
C THR A 47 -2.38 10.31 1.84
N GLY A 48 -2.70 10.12 3.12
CA GLY A 48 -1.74 10.16 4.21
C GLY A 48 -1.12 8.80 4.49
N TYR A 49 -1.94 7.75 4.43
CA TYR A 49 -1.53 6.41 4.78
C TYR A 49 -1.96 5.40 3.72
N TYR A 50 -1.11 4.40 3.54
CA TYR A 50 -1.34 3.24 2.72
C TYR A 50 -1.33 2.00 3.61
N MET A 51 -2.29 1.12 3.38
CA MET A 51 -2.44 -0.12 4.11
C MET A 51 -2.51 -1.26 3.10
N LEU A 52 -1.64 -2.25 3.26
CA LEU A 52 -1.66 -3.43 2.42
C LEU A 52 -2.83 -4.33 2.85
N THR A 53 -3.68 -4.72 1.92
CA THR A 53 -4.75 -5.69 2.21
C THR A 53 -4.18 -7.11 2.18
N GLU A 54 -4.90 -8.07 2.75
CA GLU A 54 -4.51 -9.48 2.69
C GLU A 54 -4.40 -9.97 1.24
N ALA A 55 -5.34 -9.56 0.38
CA ALA A 55 -5.30 -9.85 -1.05
C ALA A 55 -4.05 -9.25 -1.74
N GLY A 56 -3.62 -8.05 -1.34
CA GLY A 56 -2.42 -7.42 -1.87
C GLY A 56 -1.14 -8.12 -1.44
N LEU A 57 -1.10 -8.63 -0.21
CA LEU A 57 0.03 -9.43 0.27
C LEU A 57 0.09 -10.78 -0.44
N ASP A 58 -1.04 -11.46 -0.57
CA ASP A 58 -1.13 -12.75 -1.25
C ASP A 58 -0.70 -12.63 -2.73
N ALA A 59 -1.21 -11.62 -3.45
CA ALA A 59 -0.79 -11.33 -4.81
C ALA A 59 0.71 -11.04 -4.92
N TRP A 60 1.28 -10.32 -3.94
CA TRP A 60 2.72 -10.08 -3.90
C TRP A 60 3.53 -11.36 -3.65
N GLN A 61 3.09 -12.23 -2.74
CA GLN A 61 3.73 -13.52 -2.47
C GLN A 61 3.71 -14.41 -3.72
N GLN A 62 2.56 -14.50 -4.41
CA GLN A 62 2.44 -15.22 -5.67
C GLN A 62 3.35 -14.65 -6.77
N GLN A 63 3.54 -13.33 -6.81
CA GLN A 63 4.43 -12.69 -7.77
C GLN A 63 5.92 -12.87 -7.41
N ALA A 64 6.26 -12.88 -6.12
CA ALA A 64 7.63 -13.08 -5.63
C ALA A 64 8.09 -14.55 -5.67
N ALA A 65 7.15 -15.50 -5.71
CA ALA A 65 7.41 -16.92 -5.88
C ALA A 65 7.62 -17.35 -7.35
N ARG A 66 7.53 -16.41 -8.30
CA ARG A 66 7.77 -16.61 -9.73
C ARG A 66 9.15 -16.13 -10.13
#